data_AF-A0A3A6DM29-F1
#
_entry.id   AF-A0A3A6DM29-F1
#
_cell.length_a   1.000
_cell.length_b   1.000
_cell.length_c   1.000
_cell.angle_alpha   90.00
_cell.angle_beta   90.00
_cell.angle_gamma   90.00
#
_symmetry.space_group_name_H-M   'P 1'
#
loop_
_entity.id
_entity.type
_entity.pdbx_description
1 polymer ?
#
loop_
_entity_poly.entity_id
_entity_poly.type
_entity_poly.pdbx_seq_one_letter_code
_entity_poly.pdbx_strand_id
1 'polypeptide(L)' 'MRSLPIGIENFKELIDKDYYYVDKTLFIRDVLKQKVALYTRPRRFHRNSVDTFGIRQEAR' A
#
# COMPACT_ATOMS: atom_id res chain seq x y z
N MET A 1 -11.05 -14.52 -7.41
CA MET A 1 -10.05 -13.43 -7.38
C MET A 1 -10.22 -12.70 -6.06
N ARG A 2 -9.14 -12.50 -5.29
CA ARG A 2 -9.21 -11.69 -4.06
C ARG A 2 -9.35 -10.21 -4.42
N SER A 3 -9.98 -9.43 -3.56
CA SER A 3 -10.11 -7.99 -3.75
C SER A 3 -8.84 -7.27 -3.26
N LEU A 4 -8.58 -6.09 -3.81
CA LEU A 4 -7.57 -5.18 -3.24
C LEU A 4 -8.13 -4.54 -1.96
N PRO A 5 -7.34 -4.43 -0.88
CA PRO A 5 -7.78 -3.82 0.38
C PRO A 5 -7.76 -2.28 0.30
N ILE A 6 -8.60 -1.71 -0.57
CA ILE A 6 -8.69 -0.26 -0.73
C ILE A 6 -9.49 0.31 0.45
N GLY A 7 -8.87 1.18 1.24
CA GLY A 7 -9.51 1.81 2.41
C GLY A 7 -9.61 0.95 3.66
N ILE A 8 -8.97 -0.24 3.68
CA ILE A 8 -8.90 -1.13 4.85
C ILE A 8 -7.48 -1.07 5.41
N GLU A 9 -7.33 -0.49 6.59
CA GLU A 9 -6.04 -0.39 7.29
C GLU A 9 -5.87 -1.46 8.37
N ASN A 10 -6.97 -2.06 8.84
CA ASN A 10 -6.93 -3.06 9.90
C ASN A 10 -6.50 -4.42 9.36
N PHE A 11 -5.39 -4.95 9.88
CA PHE A 11 -4.84 -6.24 9.47
C PHE A 11 -5.80 -7.42 9.71
N LYS A 12 -6.49 -7.44 10.85
CA LYS A 12 -7.40 -8.54 11.18
C LYS A 12 -8.54 -8.62 10.16
N GLU A 13 -9.13 -7.48 9.84
CA GLU A 13 -10.19 -7.37 8.83
C GLU A 13 -9.72 -7.80 7.44
N LEU A 14 -8.46 -7.52 7.11
CA LEU A 14 -7.84 -7.90 5.84
C LEU A 14 -7.74 -9.42 5.69
N ILE A 15 -7.38 -10.13 6.77
CA ILE A 15 -7.30 -11.59 6.81
C ILE A 15 -8.71 -12.22 6.85
N ASP A 16 -9.58 -11.73 7.75
CA ASP A 16 -10.93 -12.27 7.96
C ASP A 16 -11.79 -12.19 6.69
N LYS A 17 -11.57 -11.15 5.86
CA LYS A 17 -12.29 -10.92 4.60
C LYS A 17 -11.54 -11.41 3.34
N ASP A 18 -10.46 -12.18 3.50
CA ASP A 18 -9.64 -12.78 2.42
C ASP A 18 -9.17 -11.77 1.34
N TYR A 19 -8.72 -10.60 1.76
CA TYR A 19 -8.12 -9.61 0.86
C TYR A 19 -6.69 -9.98 0.44
N TYR A 20 -6.21 -9.35 -0.63
CA TYR A 20 -4.79 -9.46 -0.99
C TYR A 20 -3.89 -8.79 0.06
N TYR A 21 -3.08 -9.60 0.73
CA TYR A 21 -2.00 -9.17 1.60
C TYR A 21 -0.63 -9.42 0.94
N VAL A 22 0.25 -8.43 0.97
CA VAL A 22 1.63 -8.57 0.48
C VAL A 22 2.58 -8.48 1.66
N ASP A 23 3.12 -9.64 2.05
CA ASP A 23 4.19 -9.73 3.05
C ASP A 23 5.49 -9.16 2.47
N LYS A 24 6.03 -8.14 3.13
CA LYS A 24 7.29 -7.47 2.77
C LYS A 24 8.43 -7.81 3.72
N THR A 25 8.24 -8.73 4.66
CA THR A 25 9.21 -9.05 5.72
C THR A 25 10.54 -9.54 5.14
N LEU A 26 10.51 -10.43 4.14
CA LEU A 26 11.72 -10.92 3.48
C LEU A 26 12.49 -9.80 2.77
N PHE A 27 11.77 -8.93 2.05
CA PHE A 27 12.36 -7.77 1.40
C PHE A 27 13.04 -6.86 2.42
N ILE A 28 12.36 -6.53 3.53
CA ILE A 28 12.91 -5.69 4.60
C ILE A 28 14.18 -6.32 5.18
N ARG A 29 14.19 -7.64 5.40
CA ARG A 29 15.37 -8.35 5.90
C ARG A 29 16.57 -8.18 4.98
N ASP A 30 16.35 -8.24 3.68
CA ASP A 30 17.42 -8.10 2.70
C ASP A 30 17.87 -6.64 2.57
N VAL A 31 16.96 -5.67 2.66
CA VAL A 31 17.30 -4.23 2.74
C VAL A 31 18.18 -3.94 3.95
N LEU A 32 17.86 -4.49 5.12
CA LEU A 32 18.62 -4.27 6.37
C LEU A 32 20.06 -4.80 6.30
N LYS A 33 20.36 -5.76 5.41
CA LYS A 33 21.71 -6.27 5.20
C LYS A 33 22.56 -5.39 4.29
N GLN A 34 21.96 -4.44 3.57
CA GLN A 34 22.68 -3.55 2.67
C GLN A 34 23.39 -2.44 3.46
N LYS A 35 24.65 -2.17 3.11
CA LYS A 35 25.45 -1.08 3.74
C LYS A 35 24.90 0.31 3.40
N VAL A 36 24.35 0.46 2.20
CA VAL A 36 23.71 1.68 1.69
C VAL A 36 22.52 1.25 0.83
N ALA A 37 21.34 1.83 1.08
CA ALA A 37 20.13 1.56 0.33
C ALA A 37 19.67 2.82 -0.40
N LEU A 38 19.84 2.87 -1.73
CA LEU A 38 19.42 3.98 -2.58
C LEU A 38 18.18 3.58 -3.38
N TYR A 39 16.99 3.86 -2.85
CA TYR A 39 15.74 3.66 -3.57
C TYR A 39 15.26 4.97 -4.18
N THR A 40 15.02 4.97 -5.50
CA THR A 40 14.45 6.14 -6.18
C THR A 40 13.02 6.35 -5.73
N ARG A 41 12.73 7.47 -5.07
CA ARG A 41 11.36 7.86 -4.72
C ARG A 41 10.55 8.10 -6.02
N PRO A 42 9.47 7.36 -6.28
CA PRO A 42 8.63 7.62 -7.46
C PRO A 42 8.02 9.02 -7.38
N ARG A 43 8.20 9.85 -8.43
CA ARG A 43 7.78 11.27 -8.45
C ARG A 43 6.28 11.49 -8.18
N ARG A 44 5.43 10.49 -8.38
CA ARG A 44 3.95 10.59 -8.26
C ARG A 44 3.34 9.76 -7.13
N PHE A 45 4.12 9.44 -6.10
CA PHE A 45 3.61 8.60 -5.00
C PHE A 45 2.63 9.32 -4.03
N HIS A 46 2.38 10.64 -4.20
CA HIS A 46 1.63 11.45 -3.22
C HIS A 46 0.15 11.65 -3.53
N ARG A 47 -0.40 10.94 -4.51
CA ARG A 47 -1.85 10.95 -4.75
C ARG A 47 -2.29 9.60 -5.26
N ASN A 48 -2.96 8.82 -4.41
CA ASN A 48 -3.63 7.63 -4.90
C ASN A 48 -4.82 8.08 -5.77
N SER A 49 -5.12 7.28 -6.79
CA SER A 49 -6.32 7.50 -7.62
C SER A 49 -7.57 7.55 -6.74
N VAL A 50 -7.63 6.71 -5.71
CA VAL A 50 -8.73 6.64 -4.73
C VAL A 50 -8.90 7.96 -3.97
N ASP A 51 -7.82 8.53 -3.43
CA ASP A 51 -7.83 9.84 -2.76
C ASP A 51 -8.30 10.95 -3.71
N THR A 52 -7.94 10.83 -4.99
CA THR A 52 -8.37 11.78 -6.02
C THR A 52 -9.87 11.65 -6.35
N PHE A 53 -10.41 10.44 -6.37
CA PHE A 53 -11.83 10.21 -6.63
C PHE A 53 -12.71 10.65 -5.46
N GLY A 54 -12.27 10.43 -4.21
CA GLY A 54 -12.99 10.88 -3.01
C GLY A 54 -13.15 12.41 -2.95
N ILE A 55 -12.05 13.15 -3.16
CA ILE A 55 -12.06 14.63 -3.16
C ILE A 55 -12.99 15.20 -4.26
N ARG A 56 -13.10 14.52 -5.41
CA ARG A 56 -13.97 14.98 -6.52
C ARG A 56 -15.44 14.69 -6.29
N GLN A 57 -15.79 13.73 -5.43
CA GLN A 57 -17.19 13.48 -5.05
C GLN A 57 -17.66 14.49 -3.99
N GLU A 58 -16.80 14.87 -3.04
CA GLU A 58 -17.13 15.89 -2.03
C GLU A 58 -17.16 17.32 -2.58
N ALA A 59 -16.43 17.61 -3.65
CA ALA A 59 -16.43 18.91 -4.31
C ALA A 59 -17.59 19.12 -5.31
N ARG A 60 -18.57 18.21 -5.36
CA ARG A 60 -19.80 18.28 -6.15
C ARG A 60 -21.01 18.42 -5.24
#